data_AF-A0A840N706-F1
#
_entry.id   AF-A0A840N706-F1
#
_cell.length_a   1.000
_cell.length_b   1.000
_cell.length_c   1.000
_cell.angle_alpha   90.00
_cell.angle_beta   90.00
_cell.angle_gamma   90.00
#
_symmetry.space_group_name_H-M   'P 1'
#
loop_
_entity.id
_entity.type
_entity.pdbx_description
1 polymer ?
#
loop_
_entity_poly.entity_id
_entity_poly.type
_entity_poly.pdbx_seq_one_letter_code
_entity_poly.pdbx_strand_id
1 'polypeptide(L)' 'MSCRHGICGTCMTEILKGKADHRDAFLSADEHACGKYMLPCVSRATGTRIVLNL' A
#
# COMPACT_ATOMS: atom_id res chain seq x y z
N MET A 1 -6.83 13.29 -9.34
CA MET A 1 -5.45 13.61 -9.76
C MET A 1 -4.55 12.48 -9.28
N SER A 2 -3.89 11.72 -10.17
CA SER A 2 -2.98 10.64 -9.76
C SER A 2 -1.57 11.19 -9.55
N CYS A 3 -1.07 11.18 -8.32
CA CYS A 3 0.22 11.77 -7.99
C CYS A 3 1.42 10.86 -8.31
N ARG A 4 1.27 9.53 -8.23
CA ARG A 4 2.37 8.53 -8.29
C ARG A 4 3.50 8.68 -7.27
N HIS A 5 3.32 9.51 -6.25
CA HIS A 5 4.31 9.77 -5.19
C HIS A 5 3.79 9.36 -3.80
N GLY A 6 2.69 8.60 -3.71
CA GLY A 6 2.19 8.08 -2.43
C GLY A 6 1.54 9.10 -1.50
N ILE A 7 1.06 10.23 -2.03
CA ILE A 7 0.46 11.32 -1.22
C ILE A 7 -1.06 11.50 -1.41
N CYS A 8 -1.63 11.05 -2.53
CA CYS A 8 -3.02 11.38 -2.89
C CYS A 8 -4.04 10.29 -2.57
N GLY A 9 -3.62 9.09 -2.15
CA GLY A 9 -4.53 7.97 -1.81
C GLY A 9 -5.25 7.32 -2.99
N THR A 10 -5.27 7.92 -4.18
CA THR A 10 -6.12 7.48 -5.31
C THR A 10 -5.86 6.05 -5.78
N CYS A 11 -4.65 5.53 -5.61
CA CYS A 11 -4.32 4.17 -5.99
C CYS A 11 -4.41 3.15 -4.84
N MET A 12 -4.98 3.51 -3.68
CA MET A 12 -5.07 2.59 -2.53
C MET A 12 -5.76 1.27 -2.92
N THR A 13 -5.19 0.15 -2.50
CA THR A 13 -5.67 -1.20 -2.84
C THR A 13 -5.61 -2.10 -1.61
N GLU A 14 -6.62 -2.96 -1.43
CA GLU A 14 -6.67 -3.93 -0.33
C GLU A 14 -5.72 -5.11 -0.57
N ILE A 15 -5.02 -5.52 0.49
CA ILE A 15 -4.15 -6.69 0.53
C ILE A 15 -4.96 -7.88 1.05
N LEU A 16 -5.10 -8.91 0.23
CA LEU A 16 -5.74 -10.18 0.60
C LEU A 16 -4.75 -11.15 1.27
N LYS A 17 -3.47 -11.08 0.88
CA LYS A 17 -2.40 -11.93 1.44
C LYS A 17 -1.02 -11.30 1.25
N GLY A 18 -0.17 -11.40 2.27
CA GLY A 18 1.20 -10.87 2.25
C GLY A 18 1.34 -9.60 3.10
N LYS A 19 2.52 -8.98 3.06
CA LYS A 19 2.81 -7.72 3.76
C LYS A 19 3.44 -6.72 2.81
N ALA A 20 3.02 -5.46 2.94
CA ALA A 20 3.61 -4.36 2.18
C ALA A 20 4.78 -3.72 2.91
N ASP A 21 5.77 -3.29 2.14
CA ASP A 21 6.79 -2.30 2.49
C ASP A 21 6.19 -0.94 2.14
N HIS A 22 5.67 -0.25 3.15
CA HIS A 22 4.97 1.01 3.00
C HIS A 22 5.97 2.15 2.76
N ARG A 23 5.80 2.84 1.64
CA ARG A 23 6.62 4.02 1.26
C ARG A 23 5.76 5.24 0.94
N ASP A 24 4.48 5.15 1.22
CA ASP A 24 3.53 6.23 1.10
C ASP A 24 3.55 7.13 2.34
N ALA A 25 3.09 8.36 2.15
CA ALA A 25 2.87 9.32 3.24
C ALA A 25 1.37 9.57 3.47
N PHE A 26 0.52 8.71 2.90
CA PHE A 26 -0.93 8.86 2.94
C PHE A 26 -1.54 8.07 4.11
N LEU A 27 -1.15 6.81 4.28
CA LEU A 27 -1.62 5.98 5.37
C LEU A 27 -0.88 6.37 6.67
N SER A 28 -1.60 6.32 7.77
CA SER A 28 -1.07 6.50 9.12
C SER A 28 -0.23 5.30 9.57
N ALA A 29 0.52 5.47 10.66
CA ALA A 29 1.31 4.39 11.26
C ALA A 29 0.43 3.19 11.68
N ASP A 30 -0.78 3.44 12.20
CA ASP A 30 -1.72 2.39 12.58
C ASP A 30 -2.28 1.64 11.36
N GLU A 31 -2.52 2.35 10.25
CA GLU A 31 -2.94 1.74 9.00
C GLU A 31 -1.82 0.91 8.34
N HIS A 32 -0.57 1.38 8.39
CA HIS A 32 0.60 0.59 8.02
C HIS A 32 0.72 -0.67 8.89
N ALA A 33 0.55 -0.54 10.20
CA ALA A 33 0.62 -1.66 11.14
C ALA A 33 -0.52 -2.68 10.93
N CYS A 34 -1.72 -2.21 10.57
CA CYS A 34 -2.84 -3.08 10.21
C CYS A 34 -2.54 -3.90 8.94
N GLY A 35 -1.78 -3.32 7.99
CA GLY A 35 -1.33 -4.02 6.78
C GLY A 35 -2.45 -4.42 5.82
N LYS A 36 -3.63 -3.79 5.96
CA LYS A 36 -4.82 -4.11 5.16
C LYS A 36 -4.79 -3.48 3.77
N TYR A 37 -4.11 -2.35 3.60
CA TYR A 37 -4.09 -1.59 2.36
C TYR A 37 -2.65 -1.25 1.95
N MET A 38 -2.44 -0.98 0.67
CA MET A 38 -1.20 -0.38 0.17
C MET A 38 -1.45 0.58 -0.98
N LEU A 39 -0.49 1.47 -1.23
CA LEU A 39 -0.44 2.31 -2.42
C LEU A 39 0.60 1.73 -3.41
N PRO A 40 0.18 0.97 -4.44
CA PRO A 40 1.09 0.26 -5.36
C PRO A 40 2.00 1.18 -6.16
N CYS A 41 1.67 2.47 -6.29
CA CYS A 41 2.55 3.42 -6.97
C CYS A 41 3.94 3.54 -6.31
N VAL A 42 4.04 3.38 -4.99
CA VAL A 42 5.29 3.54 -4.23
C VAL A 42 5.61 2.38 -3.29
N SER A 43 4.60 1.67 -2.77
CA SER A 43 4.78 0.56 -1.83
C SER A 43 5.17 -0.73 -2.58
N ARG A 44 5.84 -1.65 -1.88
CA ARG A 44 6.32 -2.94 -2.44
C ARG A 44 5.92 -4.11 -1.54
N ALA A 45 6.17 -5.34 -1.94
CA ALA A 45 6.04 -6.48 -1.04
C ALA A 45 7.33 -6.63 -0.20
N THR A 46 7.22 -6.91 1.09
CA THR A 46 8.40 -7.22 1.94
C THR A 46 8.93 -8.65 1.72
N GLY A 47 8.23 -9.47 0.93
CA GLY A 47 8.60 -10.85 0.61
C GLY A 47 8.47 -11.16 -0.89
N THR A 48 8.30 -12.44 -1.22
CA THR A 48 8.27 -12.91 -2.61
C THR A 48 6.94 -12.68 -3.33
N ARG A 49 5.82 -12.59 -2.59
CA ARG A 49 4.48 -12.44 -3.17
C ARG A 49 3.55 -11.65 -2.26
N ILE A 50 2.71 -10.85 -2.90
CA ILE A 50 1.54 -10.19 -2.32
C ILE A 50 0.32 -10.44 -3.22
N VAL A 51 -0.86 -10.56 -2.63
CA VAL A 51 -2.14 -10.76 -3.34
C VAL A 51 -3.03 -9.57 -3.05
N LEU A 52 -3.52 -8.94 -4.09
CA LEU A 52 -4.34 -7.72 -4.02
C LEU A 52 -5.76 -7.99 -4.50
N ASN A 53 -6.70 -7.23 -3.96
CA ASN A 53 -8.07 -7.18 -4.42
C ASN A 53 -8.17 -6.12 -5.54
N LEU A 54 -8.17 -6.54 -6.80
CA LEU A 54 -8.17 -5.68 -7.99
C LEU A 54 -9.35 -6.01 -8.90
#